data_AF-A0A2V2B667-F1
#
_entry.id   AF-A0A2V2B667-F1
#
_cell.length_a   1.000
_cell.length_b   1.000
_cell.length_c   1.000
_cell.angle_alpha   90.00
_cell.angle_beta   90.00
_cell.angle_gamma   90.00
#
_symmetry.space_group_name_H-M   'P 1'
#
loop_
_entity.id
_entity.type
_entity.pdbx_description
1 polymer ?
#
loop_
_entity_poly.entity_id
_entity_poly.type
_entity_poly.pdbx_seq_one_letter_code
_entity_poly.pdbx_strand_id
1 'polypeptide(L)' 'MRDPHTTPLTAAPDCLPDPRPLPCCPVCADTPERISWRQRPGRPVTLVFDPCGHRWSSPAPPILAVTPPPPAPGS' A
#
# COMPACT_ATOMS: atom_id res chain seq x y z
N MET A 1 5.26 35.16 12.55
CA MET A 1 5.63 33.74 12.77
C MET A 1 4.94 32.95 11.67
N ARG A 2 5.66 32.40 10.69
CA ARG A 2 5.06 31.59 9.61
C ARG A 2 4.77 30.20 10.17
N ASP A 3 3.57 29.68 9.93
CA ASP A 3 3.20 28.31 10.25
C ASP A 3 4.05 27.34 9.39
N PRO A 4 4.90 26.49 9.98
CA PRO A 4 5.69 25.51 9.23
C PRO A 4 4.86 24.35 8.66
N HIS A 5 3.56 24.27 8.98
CA HIS A 5 2.71 23.13 8.60
C HIS A 5 1.78 23.38 7.42
N THR A 6 1.85 24.55 6.75
CA THR A 6 1.07 24.80 5.53
C THR A 6 1.67 24.02 4.35
N THR A 7 1.43 22.72 4.31
CA THR A 7 1.67 21.91 3.12
C THR A 7 0.45 22.04 2.22
N PRO A 8 0.56 22.66 1.03
CA PRO A 8 -0.55 22.70 0.10
C PRO A 8 -0.93 21.27 -0.30
N LEU A 9 -2.18 20.89 -0.04
CA LEU A 9 -2.73 19.62 -0.48
C LEU A 9 -2.81 19.65 -2.02
N THR A 10 -1.77 19.15 -2.67
CA THR A 10 -1.77 18.94 -4.12
C THR A 10 -2.81 17.87 -4.45
N ALA A 11 -3.65 18.14 -5.44
CA ALA A 11 -4.63 17.18 -5.93
C ALA A 11 -3.93 15.85 -6.26
N ALA A 12 -4.53 14.73 -5.85
CA ALA A 12 -4.07 13.42 -6.27
C ALA A 12 -4.08 13.36 -7.82
N PRO A 13 -3.10 12.71 -8.46
CA PRO A 13 -3.10 12.56 -9.92
C PRO A 13 -4.44 11.98 -10.41
N ASP A 14 -5.03 12.59 -11.45
CA ASP A 14 -6.32 12.17 -12.03
C ASP A 14 -6.30 10.76 -12.63
N CYS A 15 -5.10 10.21 -12.87
CA CYS A 15 -4.92 8.83 -13.33
C CYS A 15 -4.62 7.93 -12.14
N LEU A 16 -5.66 7.29 -11.59
CA LEU A 16 -5.45 6.09 -10.78
C LEU A 16 -4.77 5.05 -11.68
N PRO A 17 -3.67 4.41 -11.23
CA PRO A 17 -3.09 3.31 -11.99
C PRO A 17 -4.17 2.26 -12.22
N ASP A 18 -4.21 1.69 -13.42
CA ASP A 18 -5.08 0.55 -13.73
C ASP A 18 -4.97 -0.46 -12.59
N PRO A 19 -6.09 -0.87 -11.96
CA PRO A 19 -6.06 -1.78 -10.83
C PRO A 19 -5.45 -3.09 -11.32
N ARG A 20 -4.16 -3.28 -11.05
CA ARG A 20 -3.49 -4.53 -11.31
C ARG A 20 -4.22 -5.65 -10.57
N PRO A 21 -4.33 -6.85 -11.14
CA PRO A 21 -4.97 -7.97 -10.47
C PRO A 21 -4.31 -8.19 -9.10
N LEU A 22 -5.15 -8.43 -8.08
CA LEU A 22 -4.69 -8.75 -6.75
C LEU A 22 -3.75 -9.97 -6.82
N PRO A 23 -2.69 -10.01 -6.00
CA PRO A 23 -1.82 -11.19 -5.97
C PRO A 23 -2.62 -12.42 -5.55
N CYS A 24 -2.37 -13.56 -6.20
CA CYS A 24 -2.98 -14.83 -5.85
C CYS A 24 -2.67 -15.23 -4.40
N CYS A 25 -3.57 -16.00 -3.79
CA CYS A 25 -3.28 -16.65 -2.52
C CYS A 25 -2.16 -17.68 -2.72
N PRO A 26 -1.09 -17.67 -1.90
CA PRO A 26 0.04 -18.59 -2.08
C PRO A 26 -0.29 -20.04 -1.74
N VAL A 27 -1.46 -20.32 -1.14
CA VAL A 27 -1.88 -21.67 -0.75
C VAL A 27 -2.81 -22.31 -1.77
N CYS A 28 -3.87 -21.62 -2.17
CA CYS A 28 -4.82 -22.16 -3.16
C CYS A 28 -4.50 -21.74 -4.61
N ALA A 29 -3.54 -20.83 -4.82
CA ALA A 29 -3.18 -20.24 -6.12
C ALA A 29 -4.31 -19.46 -6.82
N ASP A 30 -5.49 -19.39 -6.22
CA ASP A 30 -6.63 -18.64 -6.76
C ASP A 30 -6.45 -17.12 -6.57
N THR A 31 -7.01 -16.37 -7.53
CA THR A 31 -7.15 -14.92 -7.43
C THR A 31 -8.18 -14.60 -6.35
N PRO A 32 -7.78 -13.88 -5.28
CA PRO A 32 -8.72 -13.50 -4.23
C PRO A 32 -9.70 -12.44 -4.74
N GLU A 33 -10.92 -12.45 -4.21
CA GLU A 33 -11.88 -11.37 -4.42
C GLU A 33 -11.45 -10.11 -3.66
N ARG A 34 -10.82 -10.30 -2.49
CA ARG A 34 -10.36 -9.23 -1.61
C ARG A 34 -9.16 -9.67 -0.78
N ILE A 35 -8.25 -8.71 -0.53
CA ILE A 35 -7.16 -8.87 0.44
C ILE A 35 -7.32 -7.82 1.54
N SER A 36 -7.53 -8.27 2.77
CA SER A 36 -7.61 -7.38 3.94
C SER A 36 -6.24 -7.25 4.61
N TRP A 37 -5.79 -6.01 4.85
CA TRP A 37 -4.52 -5.72 5.50
C TRP A 37 -4.71 -5.26 6.95
N ARG A 38 -3.91 -5.82 7.86
CA ARG A 38 -3.81 -5.37 9.26
C ARG A 38 -2.34 -5.13 9.64
N GLN A 39 -2.04 -3.93 10.12
CA GLN A 39 -0.76 -3.54 10.69
C GLN A 39 -0.98 -2.99 12.10
N ARG A 40 -0.12 -3.38 13.04
CA ARG A 40 -0.07 -2.81 14.40
C ARG A 40 1.39 -2.56 14.79
N PRO A 41 1.69 -1.48 15.55
CA PRO A 41 3.04 -1.26 16.06
C PRO A 41 3.60 -2.49 16.79
N GLY A 42 4.83 -2.89 16.48
CA GLY A 42 5.50 -4.04 17.08
C GLY A 42 4.92 -5.42 16.68
N ARG A 43 4.02 -5.50 15.69
CA ARG A 43 3.47 -6.77 15.19
C ARG A 43 3.75 -6.94 13.69
N PRO A 44 3.96 -8.19 13.23
CA PRO A 44 4.01 -8.50 11.81
C PRO A 44 2.79 -7.98 11.04
N VAL A 45 3.00 -7.58 9.79
CA VAL A 45 1.91 -7.30 8.86
C VAL A 45 1.16 -8.60 8.57
N THR A 46 -0.17 -8.55 8.63
CA THR A 46 -1.04 -9.67 8.26
C THR A 46 -1.89 -9.32 7.05
N LEU A 47 -1.87 -10.18 6.04
CA LEU A 47 -2.79 -10.19 4.91
C LEU A 47 -3.78 -11.35 5.08
N VAL A 48 -5.05 -11.09 4.77
CA VAL A 48 -6.12 -12.11 4.76
C VAL A 48 -6.73 -12.17 3.37
N PHE A 49 -6.73 -13.35 2.76
CA PHE A 49 -7.25 -13.59 1.41
C PHE A 49 -8.69 -14.10 1.50
N ASP A 50 -9.65 -13.36 0.95
CA ASP A 50 -11.05 -13.78 0.85
C ASP A 50 -11.32 -14.41 -0.54
N PRO A 51 -12.16 -15.46 -0.64
CA PRO A 51 -12.94 -16.07 0.44
C PRO A 51 -12.24 -17.21 1.19
N CYS A 52 -11.05 -17.66 0.75
CA CYS A 52 -10.40 -18.86 1.31
C CYS A 52 -9.96 -18.70 2.78
N GLY A 53 -9.89 -17.48 3.31
CA GLY A 53 -9.59 -17.17 4.70
C GLY A 53 -8.12 -17.35 5.07
N HIS A 54 -7.23 -17.64 4.10
CA HIS A 54 -5.81 -17.84 4.36
C HIS A 54 -5.19 -16.56 4.93
N ARG A 55 -4.38 -16.72 5.98
CA ARG A 55 -3.69 -15.64 6.69
C ARG A 55 -2.20 -15.75 6.44
N TRP A 56 -1.65 -14.76 5.76
CA TRP A 56 -0.21 -14.67 5.55
C TRP A 56 0.36 -13.54 6.41
N SER A 57 1.40 -13.86 7.19
CA SER A 57 2.15 -12.88 7.96
C SER A 57 3.60 -12.86 7.50
N SER A 58 4.09 -11.67 7.16
CA SER A 58 5.52 -11.46 6.91
C SER A 58 6.18 -11.03 8.22
N PRO A 59 7.17 -11.78 8.75
CA PRO A 59 7.95 -11.33 9.91
C PRO A 59 8.86 -10.15 9.53
N ALA A 60 9.17 -9.99 8.24
CA ALA A 60 9.93 -8.85 7.76
C ALA A 60 9.06 -7.58 7.76
N PRO A 61 9.56 -6.45 8.29
CA PRO A 61 8.87 -5.17 8.16
C PRO A 61 8.64 -4.88 6.67
N PRO A 62 7.46 -4.36 6.28
CA PRO A 62 7.23 -3.99 4.90
C PRO A 62 8.27 -2.93 4.49
N ILE A 63 8.94 -3.15 3.36
CA ILE A 63 9.76 -2.10 2.76
C ILE A 63 8.78 -1.06 2.19
N LEU A 64 8.62 0.05 2.91
CA LEU A 64 7.86 1.19 2.41
C LEU A 64 8.73 1.89 1.36
N ALA A 65 8.46 1.63 0.08
CA ALA A 65 9.03 2.43 -0.99
C ALA A 65 8.30 3.78 -1.00
N VAL A 66 9.02 4.85 -0.64
CA VAL A 66 8.54 6.22 -0.84
C VAL A 66 9.01 6.66 -2.22
N THR A 67 8.09 6.90 -3.14
CA THR A 67 8.43 7.51 -4.43
C THR A 67 8.82 8.97 -4.18
N PRO A 68 10.05 9.40 -4.50
CA PRO A 68 10.42 10.80 -4.36
C PRO A 68 9.56 11.66 -5.30
N PRO A 69 9.26 12.92 -4.92
CA PRO A 69 8.54 13.83 -5.80
C PRO A 69 9.32 14.05 -7.11
N PRO A 70 8.64 14.28 -8.24
CA PRO A 70 9.31 14.60 -9.50
C PRO A 70 10.17 15.87 -9.35
N PRO A 71 11.29 15.99 -10.09
CA PRO A 71 12.11 17.20 -10.06
C PRO A 71 11.28 18.40 -10.52
N ALA A 72 11.45 19.54 -9.84
CA ALA A 72 10.78 20.78 -10.22
C ALA A 72 11.19 21.19 -11.65
N PRO A 73 10.26 21.68 -12.49
CA PRO A 73 10.61 22.20 -13.81
C PRO A 73 11.62 23.35 -13.65
N GLY A 74 12.65 23.32 -14.50
CA GLY A 74 13.85 24.15 -14.42
C GLY A 74 13.56 25.63 -14.23
N SER A 75 14.39 26.24 -13.38
CA SER A 75 14.53 27.68 -13.17
C SER A 75 15.12 28.38 -14.40
#